data_AF-A0AAD6ZBG1-F1
#
_entry.id   AF-A0AAD6ZBG1-F1
#
_cell.length_a   1.000
_cell.length_b   1.000
_cell.length_c   1.000
_cell.angle_alpha   90.00
_cell.angle_beta   90.00
_cell.angle_gamma   90.00
#
_symmetry.space_group_name_H-M   'P 1'
#
loop_
_entity.id
_entity.type
_entity.pdbx_description
1 polymer ?
#
loop_
_entity_poly.entity_id
_entity_poly.type
_entity_poly.pdbx_seq_one_letter_code
_entity_poly.pdbx_strand_id
1 'polypeptide(L)'
;FLAGDVLDRGFLARAEPQPTATSTAPSPPLSTIRSLIDLSGHISILHTSYLFHMFDEQEQTDLVRSMAGLLSPLPGSMIFGSQVGSKTTSYRPRPPRYTGDRAPIFAPSPESWTAIWEDIFPKGAVHIEATLREREDCHPWELLAPVPGLDDGVFTWSITRL
;
A
#
# COMPACT_ATOMS: atom_id res chain seq x y z
N PHE A 1 -6.53 -5.87 18.47
CA PHE A 1 -7.07 -6.10 17.11
C PHE A 1 -8.20 -5.10 16.89
N LEU A 2 -8.18 -4.39 15.76
CA LEU A 2 -9.21 -3.44 15.36
C LEU A 2 -9.93 -4.03 14.14
N ALA A 3 -11.17 -4.47 14.32
CA ALA A 3 -11.95 -5.06 13.25
C ALA A 3 -12.60 -3.95 12.39
N GLY A 4 -12.54 -4.07 11.07
CA GLY A 4 -13.20 -3.15 10.16
C GLY A 4 -12.91 -3.47 8.70
N ASP A 5 -13.56 -2.73 7.82
CA ASP A 5 -13.38 -2.80 6.37
C ASP A 5 -12.56 -1.60 5.90
N VAL A 6 -11.42 -1.85 5.26
CA VAL A 6 -10.54 -0.77 4.76
C VAL A 6 -11.12 0.00 3.57
N LEU A 7 -12.18 -0.53 2.93
CA LEU A 7 -12.93 0.17 1.90
C LEU A 7 -14.09 1.01 2.48
N ASP A 8 -14.47 0.78 3.73
CA ASP A 8 -15.47 1.60 4.42
C ASP A 8 -14.85 2.95 4.81
N ARG A 9 -15.41 4.04 4.25
CA ARG A 9 -14.97 5.42 4.52
C ARG A 9 -15.24 5.88 5.95
N GLY A 10 -16.15 5.23 6.67
CA GLY A 10 -16.34 5.43 8.11
C GLY A 10 -15.29 4.73 8.96
N PHE A 11 -14.56 3.76 8.40
CA PHE A 11 -13.46 3.07 9.07
C PHE A 11 -12.08 3.63 8.69
N LEU A 12 -11.89 3.93 7.40
CA LEU A 12 -10.68 4.52 6.84
C LEU A 12 -11.07 5.66 5.88
N ALA A 13 -10.97 6.89 6.37
CA ALA A 13 -11.30 8.08 5.59
C ALA A 13 -10.25 8.33 4.50
N ARG A 14 -10.70 8.91 3.38
CA ARG A 14 -9.79 9.53 2.42
C ARG A 14 -9.29 10.84 3.02
N ALA A 15 -8.02 10.88 3.39
CA ALA A 15 -7.38 12.05 3.95
C ALA A 15 -6.09 12.34 3.18
N GLU A 16 -5.83 13.62 2.92
CA GLU A 16 -4.54 14.03 2.37
C GLU A 16 -3.45 13.90 3.44
N PRO A 17 -2.23 13.50 3.06
CA PRO A 17 -1.13 13.46 4.02
C PRO A 17 -0.86 14.86 4.56
N GLN A 18 -0.65 14.95 5.87
CA GLN A 18 -0.27 16.21 6.49
C GLN A 18 1.09 16.69 5.95
N PRO A 19 1.32 18.01 5.85
CA PRO A 19 2.64 18.57 5.53
C PRO A 19 3.69 18.11 6.56
N THR A 20 4.93 17.94 6.12
CA THR A 20 6.05 17.57 7.02
C THR A 20 6.14 18.54 8.20
N ALA A 21 6.31 17.99 9.40
CA ALA A 21 6.36 18.75 10.65
C ALA A 21 7.48 18.24 11.57
N THR A 22 7.95 19.10 12.48
CA THR A 22 8.96 18.75 13.49
C THR A 22 8.34 18.27 14.80
N SER A 23 7.03 18.41 14.97
CA SER A 23 6.27 17.99 16.14
C SER A 23 4.84 17.67 15.75
N THR A 24 4.22 16.73 16.45
CA THR A 24 2.85 16.28 16.23
C THR A 24 2.05 16.32 17.51
N ALA A 25 0.73 16.35 17.39
CA ALA A 25 -0.16 16.18 18.54
C ALA A 25 0.11 14.81 19.21
N PRO A 26 -0.12 14.69 20.53
CA PRO A 26 0.00 13.41 21.21
C PRO A 26 -0.90 12.36 20.55
N SER A 27 -0.39 11.16 20.35
CA SER A 27 -1.20 10.06 19.82
C SER A 27 -2.36 9.73 20.76
N PRO A 28 -3.56 9.45 20.23
CA PRO A 28 -4.69 9.06 21.06
C PRO A 28 -4.42 7.74 21.78
N PRO A 29 -4.96 7.53 23.00
CA PRO A 29 -4.82 6.27 23.70
C PRO A 29 -5.40 5.11 22.89
N LEU A 30 -4.68 3.99 22.78
CA LEU A 30 -5.13 2.85 21.97
C LEU A 30 -6.51 2.31 22.38
N SER A 31 -6.88 2.45 23.65
CA SER A 31 -8.19 2.02 24.17
C SER A 31 -9.37 2.85 23.67
N THR A 32 -9.14 4.05 23.13
CA THR A 32 -10.19 4.93 22.59
C THR A 32 -10.41 4.75 21.09
N ILE A 33 -9.48 4.08 20.39
CA ILE A 33 -9.55 3.87 18.94
C ILE A 33 -10.70 2.93 18.59
N ARG A 34 -11.53 3.34 17.63
CA ARG A 34 -12.65 2.56 17.09
C ARG A 34 -12.59 2.41 15.57
N SER A 35 -11.78 3.23 14.91
CA SER A 35 -11.55 3.19 13.46
C SER A 35 -10.09 3.58 13.13
N LEU A 36 -9.65 3.38 11.89
CA LEU A 36 -8.34 3.89 11.45
C LEU A 36 -8.33 5.42 11.31
N ILE A 37 -9.50 6.06 11.20
CA ILE A 37 -9.62 7.53 11.17
C ILE A 37 -8.99 8.16 12.41
N ASP A 38 -9.18 7.52 13.58
CA ASP A 38 -8.63 7.97 14.86
C ASP A 38 -7.08 8.00 14.86
N LEU A 39 -6.43 7.35 13.89
CA LEU A 39 -4.98 7.26 13.76
C LEU A 39 -4.40 8.15 12.65
N SER A 40 -5.21 9.03 12.04
CA SER A 40 -4.73 9.93 10.97
C SER A 40 -3.55 10.79 11.44
N GLY A 41 -2.46 10.79 10.68
CA GLY A 41 -1.23 11.52 11.02
C GLY A 41 -0.49 11.03 12.27
N HIS A 42 -0.83 9.87 12.83
CA HIS A 42 -0.22 9.36 14.06
C HIS A 42 0.61 8.08 13.85
N ILE A 43 0.56 7.46 12.68
CA ILE A 43 1.28 6.21 12.43
C ILE A 43 2.70 6.52 11.96
N SER A 44 3.71 6.19 12.77
CA SER A 44 5.12 6.31 12.38
C SER A 44 5.56 5.21 11.42
N ILE A 45 5.03 3.99 11.59
CA ILE A 45 5.42 2.83 10.78
C ILE A 45 4.16 2.07 10.37
N LEU A 46 3.93 1.93 9.06
CA LEU A 46 2.81 1.19 8.50
C LEU A 46 3.32 0.08 7.56
N HIS A 47 3.14 -1.18 7.97
CA HIS A 47 3.53 -2.35 7.18
C HIS A 47 2.31 -2.97 6.50
N THR A 48 2.34 -3.11 5.17
CA THR A 48 1.18 -3.50 4.34
C THR A 48 1.50 -4.58 3.30
N SER A 49 2.30 -5.58 3.69
CA SER A 49 2.62 -6.69 2.80
C SER A 49 1.44 -7.62 2.53
N TYR A 50 1.36 -8.12 1.30
CA TYR A 50 0.31 -9.02 0.80
C TYR A 50 -1.11 -8.47 0.99
N LEU A 51 -1.27 -7.15 0.91
CA LEU A 51 -2.58 -6.48 1.03
C LEU A 51 -3.17 -6.07 -0.32
N PHE A 52 -2.43 -5.28 -1.10
CA PHE A 52 -2.97 -4.58 -2.26
C PHE A 52 -3.49 -5.51 -3.38
N HIS A 53 -2.87 -6.67 -3.58
CA HIS A 53 -3.30 -7.66 -4.59
C HIS A 53 -4.71 -8.25 -4.36
N MET A 54 -5.32 -7.97 -3.20
CA MET A 54 -6.71 -8.33 -2.90
C MET A 54 -7.73 -7.41 -3.59
N PHE A 55 -7.30 -6.23 -4.02
CA PHE A 55 -8.11 -5.15 -4.56
C PHE A 55 -7.86 -4.94 -6.06
N ASP A 56 -8.84 -4.37 -6.76
CA ASP A 56 -8.65 -3.92 -8.14
C ASP A 56 -7.79 -2.65 -8.24
N GLU A 57 -7.51 -2.18 -9.44
CA GLU A 57 -6.65 -1.01 -9.67
C GLU A 57 -7.17 0.27 -8.99
N GLN A 58 -8.46 0.55 -9.09
CA GLN A 58 -9.05 1.77 -8.54
C GLN A 58 -9.08 1.70 -7.02
N GLU A 59 -9.46 0.55 -6.47
CA GLU A 59 -9.43 0.28 -5.04
C GLU A 59 -8.01 0.35 -4.47
N GLN A 60 -7.00 -0.19 -5.16
CA GLN A 60 -5.59 -0.06 -4.75
C GLN A 60 -5.16 1.39 -4.67
N THR A 61 -5.46 2.17 -5.70
CA THR A 61 -5.11 3.60 -5.77
C THR A 61 -5.79 4.39 -4.64
N ASP A 62 -7.07 4.13 -4.40
CA ASP A 62 -7.85 4.78 -3.33
C ASP A 62 -7.36 4.38 -1.94
N LEU A 63 -6.97 3.12 -1.75
CA LEU A 63 -6.44 2.61 -0.50
C LEU A 63 -5.07 3.23 -0.20
N VAL A 64 -4.19 3.32 -1.20
CA VAL A 64 -2.89 3.99 -1.09
C VAL A 64 -3.07 5.43 -0.60
N ARG A 65 -3.98 6.20 -1.23
CA ARG A 65 -4.30 7.58 -0.80
C ARG A 65 -4.79 7.65 0.64
N SER A 66 -5.65 6.72 1.04
CA SER A 66 -6.22 6.71 2.39
C SER A 66 -5.19 6.34 3.45
N MET A 67 -4.31 5.38 3.15
CA MET A 67 -3.19 4.99 4.03
C MET A 67 -2.14 6.09 4.17
N ALA A 68 -1.90 6.87 3.12
CA ALA A 68 -0.99 8.00 3.18
C ALA A 68 -1.42 9.04 4.24
N GLY A 69 -2.72 9.24 4.41
CA GLY A 69 -3.30 10.10 5.46
C GLY A 69 -3.16 9.56 6.89
N LEU A 70 -2.79 8.29 7.07
CA LEU A 70 -2.47 7.74 8.39
C LEU A 70 -1.02 8.05 8.81
N LEU A 71 -0.16 8.29 7.83
CA LEU A 71 1.27 8.44 8.06
C LEU A 71 1.58 9.75 8.77
N SER A 72 2.32 9.65 9.87
CA SER A 72 2.80 10.79 10.63
C SER A 72 3.61 11.74 9.75
N PRO A 73 3.47 13.06 9.94
CA PRO A 73 4.26 14.06 9.20
C PRO A 73 5.71 14.18 9.70
N LEU A 74 6.11 13.42 10.72
CA LEU A 74 7.48 13.46 11.23
C LEU A 74 8.46 12.78 10.24
N PRO A 75 9.63 13.38 9.99
CA PRO A 75 10.71 12.74 9.22
C PRO A 75 11.04 11.33 9.74
N GLY A 76 11.32 10.41 8.82
CA GLY A 76 11.57 9.00 9.12
C GLY A 76 10.31 8.15 9.31
N SER A 77 9.11 8.74 9.37
CA SER A 77 7.87 7.96 9.33
C SER A 77 7.73 7.27 7.97
N MET A 78 7.36 6.00 7.96
CA MET A 78 7.41 5.17 6.75
C MET A 78 6.17 4.28 6.57
N ILE A 79 5.70 4.16 5.34
CA ILE A 79 4.83 3.05 4.91
C ILE A 79 5.60 2.16 3.94
N PHE A 80 5.50 0.84 4.12
CA PHE A 80 6.21 -0.11 3.28
C PHE A 80 5.46 -1.44 3.19
N GLY A 81 5.84 -2.24 2.21
CA GLY A 81 5.32 -3.59 2.05
C GLY A 81 5.86 -4.31 0.84
N SER A 82 5.36 -5.51 0.63
CA SER A 82 5.56 -6.26 -0.59
C SER A 82 4.27 -6.89 -1.09
N GLN A 83 4.13 -7.02 -2.41
CA GLN A 83 3.02 -7.73 -3.02
C GLN A 83 3.44 -8.33 -4.37
N VAL A 84 2.49 -8.97 -5.05
CA VAL A 84 2.66 -9.31 -6.46
C VAL A 84 2.74 -8.03 -7.28
N GLY A 85 3.75 -7.93 -8.13
CA GLY A 85 3.86 -6.91 -9.17
C GLY A 85 4.40 -7.53 -10.46
N SER A 86 4.59 -6.70 -11.47
CA SER A 86 5.11 -7.12 -12.79
C SER A 86 6.01 -6.05 -13.38
N LYS A 87 6.91 -6.40 -14.32
CA LYS A 87 7.82 -5.39 -14.89
C LYS A 87 7.05 -4.33 -15.67
N THR A 88 6.02 -4.75 -16.38
CA THR A 88 5.01 -3.85 -16.97
C THR A 88 3.69 -4.06 -16.25
N THR A 89 2.97 -3.00 -15.90
CA THR A 89 1.66 -3.10 -15.24
C THR A 89 0.75 -4.06 -15.99
N SER A 90 0.17 -5.02 -15.27
CA SER A 90 -0.57 -6.13 -15.87
C SER A 90 -1.78 -6.56 -15.04
N TYR A 91 -2.67 -7.31 -15.67
CA TYR A 91 -3.78 -7.96 -14.99
C TYR A 91 -3.60 -9.48 -15.05
N ARG A 92 -3.73 -10.08 -13.89
CA ARG A 92 -3.50 -11.51 -13.67
C ARG A 92 -4.80 -12.22 -13.31
N PRO A 93 -5.09 -13.40 -13.88
CA PRO A 93 -6.19 -14.24 -13.40
C PRO A 93 -6.05 -14.58 -11.91
N ARG A 94 -7.15 -14.50 -11.17
CA ARG A 94 -7.16 -14.93 -9.76
C ARG A 94 -6.96 -16.45 -9.69
N PRO A 95 -6.09 -16.93 -8.79
CA PRO A 95 -5.98 -18.36 -8.52
C PRO A 95 -7.32 -18.97 -8.07
N PRO A 96 -7.62 -20.24 -8.39
CA PRO A 96 -8.91 -20.87 -8.04
C PRO A 96 -9.26 -20.90 -6.55
N ARG A 97 -8.24 -20.76 -5.68
CA ARG A 97 -8.42 -20.67 -4.21
C ARG A 97 -9.07 -19.38 -3.74
N TYR A 98 -9.11 -18.34 -4.58
CA TYR A 98 -9.85 -17.11 -4.28
C TYR A 98 -11.29 -17.33 -4.73
N THR A 99 -12.22 -17.39 -3.78
CA THR A 99 -13.64 -17.62 -4.04
C THR A 99 -14.33 -16.34 -4.51
N GLY A 100 -15.20 -16.45 -5.52
CA GLY A 100 -16.09 -15.39 -6.02
C GLY A 100 -15.64 -14.75 -7.33
N ASP A 101 -16.58 -14.09 -8.02
CA ASP A 101 -16.37 -13.39 -9.30
C ASP A 101 -15.66 -12.03 -9.10
N ARG A 102 -14.49 -12.06 -8.48
CA ARG A 102 -13.68 -10.85 -8.30
C ARG A 102 -12.91 -10.53 -9.58
N ALA A 103 -12.73 -9.23 -9.83
CA ALA A 103 -11.88 -8.73 -10.91
C ALA A 103 -10.47 -9.34 -10.86
N PRO A 104 -9.76 -9.45 -12.01
CA PRO A 104 -8.37 -9.88 -12.06
C PRO A 104 -7.48 -9.15 -11.04
N ILE A 105 -6.41 -9.82 -10.60
CA ILE A 105 -5.41 -9.18 -9.74
C ILE A 105 -4.69 -8.13 -10.57
N PHE A 106 -4.78 -6.88 -10.15
CA PHE A 106 -3.94 -5.81 -10.69
C PHE A 106 -2.52 -5.94 -10.10
N ALA A 107 -1.53 -6.09 -10.98
CA ALA A 107 -0.13 -6.16 -10.64
C ALA A 107 0.56 -4.87 -11.13
N PRO A 108 0.90 -3.94 -10.22
CA PRO A 108 1.57 -2.70 -10.60
C PRO A 108 3.02 -2.96 -11.00
N SER A 109 3.55 -2.11 -11.89
CA SER A 109 4.99 -1.95 -12.06
C SER A 109 5.58 -0.96 -11.06
N PRO A 110 6.89 -1.02 -10.77
CA PRO A 110 7.57 -0.03 -9.94
C PRO A 110 7.31 1.42 -10.38
N GLU A 111 7.27 1.68 -11.68
CA GLU A 111 7.04 3.00 -12.25
C GLU A 111 5.61 3.47 -11.97
N SER A 112 4.61 2.61 -12.25
CA SER A 112 3.20 2.94 -12.01
C SER A 112 2.91 3.17 -10.53
N TRP A 113 3.54 2.39 -9.65
CA TRP A 113 3.40 2.53 -8.21
C TRP A 113 4.03 3.82 -7.70
N THR A 114 5.25 4.13 -8.17
CA THR A 114 5.95 5.37 -7.83
C THR A 114 5.14 6.59 -8.21
N ALA A 115 4.57 6.61 -9.41
CA ALA A 115 3.75 7.71 -9.90
C ALA A 115 2.53 8.02 -9.00
N ILE A 116 1.90 6.98 -8.42
CA ILE A 116 0.77 7.18 -7.48
C ILE A 116 1.24 7.92 -6.22
N TRP A 117 2.41 7.56 -5.68
CA TRP A 117 2.94 8.20 -4.47
C TRP A 117 3.47 9.61 -4.73
N GLU A 118 4.02 9.88 -5.91
CA GLU A 118 4.42 11.22 -6.35
C GLU A 118 3.23 12.17 -6.55
N ASP A 119 2.05 11.65 -6.91
CA ASP A 119 0.78 12.41 -6.95
C ASP A 119 0.28 12.79 -5.54
N ILE A 120 0.57 11.96 -4.55
CA ILE A 120 0.06 12.10 -3.18
C ILE A 120 0.91 13.05 -2.34
N PHE A 121 2.23 12.98 -2.47
CA PHE A 121 3.16 13.76 -1.67
C PHE A 121 3.78 14.89 -2.50
N PRO A 122 3.90 16.11 -1.94
CA PRO A 122 4.64 17.19 -2.59
C PRO A 122 6.06 16.76 -2.95
N LYS A 123 6.59 17.28 -4.07
CA LYS A 123 7.94 16.98 -4.52
C LYS A 123 8.96 17.24 -3.42
N GLY A 124 9.74 16.21 -3.08
CA GLY A 124 10.77 16.28 -2.04
C GLY A 124 10.28 16.08 -0.60
N ALA A 125 8.99 15.80 -0.38
CA ALA A 125 8.46 15.51 0.95
C ALA A 125 8.72 14.05 1.41
N VAL A 126 8.97 13.15 0.46
CA VAL A 126 9.20 11.73 0.72
C VAL A 126 10.31 11.16 -0.14
N HIS A 127 10.97 10.13 0.36
CA HIS A 127 11.80 9.21 -0.40
C HIS A 127 10.97 7.98 -0.78
N ILE A 128 10.97 7.63 -2.06
CA ILE A 128 10.20 6.52 -2.62
C ILE A 128 11.16 5.47 -3.12
N GLU A 129 11.00 4.23 -2.66
CA GLU A 129 11.70 3.06 -3.20
C GLU A 129 10.65 2.07 -3.71
N ALA A 130 10.85 1.56 -4.91
CA ALA A 130 9.97 0.60 -5.55
C ALA A 130 10.82 -0.33 -6.42
N THR A 131 10.85 -1.62 -6.09
CA THR A 131 11.70 -2.61 -6.76
C THR A 131 10.94 -3.90 -6.99
N LEU A 132 11.17 -4.52 -8.15
CA LEU A 132 10.62 -5.83 -8.47
C LEU A 132 11.74 -6.86 -8.44
N ARG A 133 11.58 -7.89 -7.60
CA ARG A 133 12.34 -9.14 -7.73
C ARG A 133 11.61 -10.02 -8.72
N GLU A 134 12.30 -10.44 -9.76
CA GLU A 134 11.71 -11.29 -10.80
C GLU A 134 11.33 -12.66 -10.23
N ARG A 135 10.38 -13.35 -10.87
CA ARG A 135 9.92 -14.68 -10.43
C ARG A 135 11.05 -15.64 -10.13
N GLU A 136 12.07 -15.63 -10.97
CA GLU A 136 13.21 -16.57 -10.95
C GLU A 136 14.06 -16.39 -9.69
N ASP A 137 14.08 -15.18 -9.13
CA ASP A 137 14.79 -14.81 -7.90
C ASP A 137 13.90 -14.88 -6.64
N CYS A 138 12.66 -15.34 -6.79
CA CYS A 138 11.68 -15.41 -5.72
C CYS A 138 11.49 -16.83 -5.21
N HIS A 139 11.33 -16.98 -3.88
CA HIS A 139 11.00 -18.28 -3.33
C HIS A 139 9.55 -18.63 -3.71
N PRO A 140 9.25 -19.89 -4.07
CA PRO A 140 7.89 -20.30 -4.45
C PRO A 140 6.75 -19.96 -3.46
N TRP A 141 7.02 -19.73 -2.18
CA TRP A 141 5.99 -19.37 -1.19
C TRP A 141 5.62 -17.89 -1.23
N GLU A 142 6.49 -17.04 -1.79
CA GLU A 142 6.25 -15.61 -1.98
C GLU A 142 5.35 -15.34 -3.20
N LEU A 143 5.22 -16.34 -4.08
CA LEU A 143 4.62 -16.18 -5.40
C LEU A 143 3.23 -16.80 -5.48
N LEU A 144 2.40 -16.19 -6.31
CA LEU A 144 1.23 -16.86 -6.86
C LEU A 144 1.65 -17.80 -7.99
N ALA A 145 0.77 -18.73 -8.40
CA ALA A 145 1.07 -19.70 -9.47
C ALA A 145 1.56 -18.99 -10.76
N PRO A 146 2.47 -19.57 -11.56
CA PRO A 146 2.90 -18.92 -12.80
C PRO A 146 1.72 -18.77 -13.78
N VAL A 147 1.72 -17.68 -14.54
CA VAL A 147 0.78 -17.46 -15.64
C VAL A 147 1.60 -17.26 -16.92
N PRO A 148 1.39 -18.06 -17.97
CA PRO A 148 2.16 -17.92 -19.21
C PRO A 148 2.06 -16.50 -19.78
N GLY A 149 3.21 -15.92 -20.13
CA GLY A 149 3.29 -14.58 -20.72
C GLY A 149 3.25 -13.41 -19.74
N LEU A 150 3.17 -13.65 -18.43
CA LEU A 150 3.34 -12.60 -17.42
C LEU A 150 4.77 -12.58 -16.87
N ASP A 151 5.31 -11.38 -16.73
CA ASP A 151 6.60 -11.06 -16.14
C ASP A 151 6.43 -10.64 -14.66
N ASP A 152 5.69 -11.45 -13.90
CA ASP A 152 5.36 -11.18 -12.50
C ASP A 152 6.47 -11.59 -11.52
N GLY A 153 6.44 -11.00 -10.33
CA GLY A 153 7.43 -11.22 -9.29
C GLY A 153 6.98 -10.66 -7.94
N VAL A 154 7.92 -10.56 -7.01
CA VAL A 154 7.67 -9.92 -5.70
C VAL A 154 8.10 -8.47 -5.78
N PHE A 155 7.11 -7.59 -5.74
CA PHE A 155 7.28 -6.16 -5.73
C PHE A 155 7.41 -5.66 -4.29
N THR A 156 8.53 -5.04 -3.95
CA THR A 156 8.82 -4.46 -2.63
C THR A 156 8.95 -2.96 -2.75
N TRP A 157 8.36 -2.22 -1.82
CA TRP A 157 8.33 -0.76 -1.86
C TRP A 157 8.31 -0.13 -0.47
N SER A 158 8.78 1.11 -0.40
CA SER A 158 8.81 1.95 0.80
C SER A 158 8.54 3.41 0.43
N ILE A 159 7.87 4.14 1.32
CA ILE A 159 7.66 5.59 1.24
C ILE A 159 8.03 6.17 2.60
N THR A 160 9.07 7.00 2.63
CA THR A 160 9.65 7.53 3.87
C THR A 160 9.57 9.04 3.89
N ARG A 161 9.02 9.62 4.96
CA ARG A 161 9.02 11.07 5.19
C ARG A 161 10.44 11.61 5.30
N LEU A 162 10.72 12.70 4.57
CA LEU A 162 11.96 13.47 4.63
C LEU A 162 11.83 14.65 5.61
#